data_AF-A0A3B1ANK4-F1
#
_entry.id   AF-A0A3B1ANK4-F1
#
_cell.length_a   1.000
_cell.length_b   1.000
_cell.length_c   1.000
_cell.angle_alpha   90.00
_cell.angle_beta   90.00
_cell.angle_gamma   90.00
#
_symmetry.space_group_name_H-M   'P 1'
#
loop_
_entity.id
_entity.type
_entity.pdbx_description
1 polymer ?
#
loop_
_entity_poly.entity_id
_entity_poly.type
_entity_poly.pdbx_seq_one_letter_code
_entity_poly.pdbx_strand_id
1 'polypeptide(L)'
;MRIGNYKFNPNWIPSTITVLILPILVALGFWQLSRAEEKRYMLEQRSERLALPEFMIESIPEDLSELEHRRLVVKGHYLNQYPIYIDNKVYQGQVGYQIVLPLQISDSEQVILINRGWLKATESRSRLPEFTKIKTEVLLNGVVKLNSKDVASLGSGNRLGNDWPALVRWIDPVELDRDIPGNIASLVFLQDPVPEDGLKREWKFINSPPEKNISYAMQWFSLAGLLLIIYIVVNTKRLSK
;
A
#
# COMPACT_ATOMS: atom_id res chain seq x y z
N MET A 1 16.35 -49.18 11.99
CA MET A 1 15.90 -49.74 10.70
C MET A 1 17.11 -49.95 9.78
N ARG A 2 17.22 -51.08 9.07
CA ARG A 2 18.31 -51.32 8.10
C ARG A 2 17.80 -51.03 6.69
N ILE A 3 18.53 -50.24 5.91
CA ILE A 3 18.21 -49.91 4.51
C ILE A 3 19.49 -50.19 3.71
N GLY A 4 19.57 -51.35 3.06
CA GLY A 4 20.79 -51.81 2.39
C GLY A 4 22.01 -51.86 3.33
N ASN A 5 23.10 -51.20 2.96
CA ASN A 5 24.34 -51.09 3.74
C ASN A 5 24.30 -50.03 4.84
N TYR A 6 23.14 -49.42 5.12
CA TYR A 6 22.98 -48.35 6.08
C TYR A 6 22.06 -48.76 7.24
N LYS A 7 22.39 -48.30 8.45
CA LYS A 7 21.57 -48.49 9.66
C LYS A 7 21.10 -47.13 10.17
N PHE A 8 19.79 -46.89 10.08
CA PHE A 8 19.12 -45.75 10.70
C PHE A 8 18.89 -46.03 12.19
N ASN A 9 19.46 -45.18 13.04
CA ASN A 9 19.41 -45.25 14.49
C ASN A 9 19.13 -43.84 15.07
N PRO A 10 17.86 -43.43 15.18
CA PRO A 10 17.49 -42.08 15.59
C PRO A 10 17.92 -41.81 17.03
N ASN A 11 18.79 -40.82 17.20
CA ASN A 11 19.20 -40.29 18.50
C ASN A 11 18.13 -39.29 18.99
N TRP A 12 17.86 -39.33 20.30
CA TRP A 12 16.80 -38.54 20.92
C TRP A 12 16.97 -37.02 20.71
N ILE A 13 18.21 -36.49 20.73
CA ILE A 13 18.43 -35.04 20.54
C ILE A 13 18.02 -34.57 19.13
N PRO A 14 18.56 -35.12 18.02
CA PRO A 14 18.10 -34.79 16.68
C PRO A 14 16.60 -35.01 16.46
N SER A 15 16.04 -36.07 17.06
CA SER A 15 14.62 -36.39 16.92
C SER A 15 13.75 -35.33 17.58
N THR A 16 14.04 -34.93 18.81
CA THR A 16 13.28 -33.89 19.52
C THR A 16 13.35 -32.55 18.78
N ILE A 17 14.54 -32.14 18.33
CA ILE A 17 14.70 -30.90 17.55
C ILE A 17 13.87 -30.95 16.27
N THR A 18 13.96 -32.05 15.53
CA THR A 18 13.23 -32.21 14.26
C THR A 18 11.72 -32.18 14.47
N VAL A 19 11.21 -32.89 15.48
CA VAL A 19 9.77 -32.94 15.79
C VAL A 19 9.22 -31.57 16.20
N LEU A 20 10.01 -30.73 16.87
CA LEU A 20 9.58 -29.39 17.28
C LEU A 20 9.69 -28.37 16.13
N ILE A 21 10.78 -28.38 15.38
CA ILE A 21 11.07 -27.33 14.38
C ILE A 21 10.33 -27.60 13.06
N LEU A 22 10.24 -28.86 12.62
CA LEU A 22 9.60 -29.21 11.36
C LEU A 22 8.17 -28.67 11.21
N PRO A 23 7.24 -28.86 12.18
CA PRO A 23 5.88 -28.34 12.05
C PRO A 23 5.85 -26.81 12.01
N ILE A 24 6.77 -26.12 12.69
CA ILE A 24 6.87 -24.65 12.65
C ILE A 24 7.26 -24.19 11.24
N LEU A 25 8.30 -24.79 10.64
CA LEU A 25 8.74 -24.43 9.28
C LEU A 25 7.65 -24.68 8.25
N VAL A 26 6.96 -25.82 8.35
CA VAL A 26 5.84 -26.16 7.46
C VAL A 26 4.68 -25.19 7.65
N ALA A 27 4.31 -24.87 8.89
CA ALA A 27 3.25 -23.92 9.20
C ALA A 27 3.58 -22.51 8.67
N LEU A 28 4.83 -22.05 8.81
CA LEU A 28 5.28 -20.78 8.25
C LEU A 28 5.21 -20.77 6.72
N GLY A 29 5.55 -21.89 6.07
CA GLY A 29 5.40 -22.06 4.62
C GLY A 29 3.94 -21.89 4.17
N PHE A 30 3.00 -22.57 4.82
CA PHE A 30 1.57 -22.42 4.53
C PHE A 30 1.02 -21.04 4.85
N TRP A 31 1.46 -20.43 5.96
CA TRP A 31 1.09 -19.06 6.31
C TRP A 31 1.51 -18.07 5.22
N GLN A 32 2.72 -18.23 4.68
CA GLN A 32 3.19 -17.39 3.56
C GLN A 32 2.35 -17.60 2.29
N LEU A 33 1.98 -18.84 1.96
CA LEU A 33 1.08 -19.11 0.81
C LEU A 33 -0.30 -18.47 1.01
N SER A 34 -0.89 -18.58 2.20
CA SER A 34 -2.16 -17.95 2.53
C SER A 34 -2.10 -16.42 2.38
N ARG A 35 -1.00 -15.78 2.82
CA ARG A 35 -0.80 -14.33 2.62
C ARG A 35 -0.58 -13.95 1.16
N ALA A 36 0.01 -14.82 0.35
CA ALA A 36 0.10 -14.59 -1.09
C ALA A 36 -1.30 -14.61 -1.73
N GLU A 37 -2.13 -15.58 -1.35
CA GLU A 37 -3.50 -15.73 -1.87
C GLU A 37 -4.39 -14.54 -1.54
N GLU A 38 -4.39 -14.10 -0.27
CA GLU A 38 -5.12 -12.91 0.17
C GLU A 38 -4.77 -11.68 -0.68
N LYS A 39 -3.47 -11.46 -0.93
CA LYS A 39 -3.02 -10.33 -1.76
C LYS A 39 -3.44 -10.49 -3.22
N ARG A 40 -3.44 -11.71 -3.76
CA ARG A 40 -3.88 -11.98 -5.13
C ARG A 40 -5.36 -11.64 -5.30
N TYR A 41 -6.20 -12.10 -4.37
CA TYR A 41 -7.62 -11.78 -4.37
C TYR A 41 -7.89 -10.27 -4.30
N MET A 42 -7.17 -9.55 -3.44
CA MET A 42 -7.28 -8.09 -3.35
C MET A 42 -6.84 -7.37 -4.66
N LEU A 43 -5.84 -7.90 -5.36
CA LEU A 43 -5.42 -7.38 -6.67
C LEU A 43 -6.48 -7.65 -7.75
N GLU A 44 -7.05 -8.85 -7.74
CA GLU A 44 -8.07 -9.27 -8.71
C GLU A 44 -9.32 -8.40 -8.59
N GLN A 45 -9.91 -8.29 -7.39
CA GLN A 45 -11.05 -7.40 -7.13
C GLN A 45 -10.79 -5.96 -7.56
N ARG A 46 -9.59 -5.45 -7.28
CA ARG A 46 -9.19 -4.13 -7.72
C ARG A 46 -9.14 -4.02 -9.24
N SER A 47 -8.53 -5.00 -9.90
CA SER A 47 -8.39 -5.02 -11.36
C SER A 47 -9.75 -5.05 -12.05
N GLU A 48 -10.70 -5.81 -11.52
CA GLU A 48 -12.08 -5.84 -12.00
C GLU A 48 -12.74 -4.46 -11.88
N ARG A 49 -12.60 -3.80 -10.73
CA ARG A 49 -13.19 -2.46 -10.51
C ARG A 49 -12.55 -1.37 -11.36
N LEU A 50 -11.24 -1.47 -11.62
CA LEU A 50 -10.52 -0.57 -12.52
C LEU A 50 -10.86 -0.79 -14.01
N ALA A 51 -11.33 -2.00 -14.36
CA ALA A 51 -11.75 -2.35 -15.72
C ALA A 51 -13.20 -1.92 -16.03
N LEU A 52 -13.98 -1.57 -15.01
CA LEU A 52 -15.31 -0.99 -15.21
C LEU A 52 -15.21 0.34 -15.98
N PRO A 53 -16.23 0.69 -16.81
CA PRO A 53 -16.25 1.96 -17.51
C PRO A 53 -16.09 3.15 -16.55
N GLU A 54 -15.26 4.10 -16.95
CA GLU A 54 -15.18 5.38 -16.26
C GLU A 54 -16.48 6.17 -16.46
N PHE A 55 -16.84 6.96 -15.46
CA PHE A 55 -18.01 7.84 -15.52
C PHE A 55 -17.71 9.19 -14.87
N MET A 56 -18.43 10.21 -15.31
CA MET A 56 -18.36 11.54 -14.72
C MET A 56 -19.16 11.58 -13.42
N ILE A 57 -18.55 12.10 -12.37
CA ILE A 57 -19.21 12.30 -11.09
C ILE A 57 -19.59 13.77 -10.93
N GLU A 58 -20.89 14.02 -10.81
CA GLU A 58 -21.46 15.36 -10.56
C GLU A 58 -21.66 15.61 -9.07
N SER A 59 -21.90 14.55 -8.30
CA SER A 59 -22.02 14.59 -6.85
C SER A 59 -21.49 13.30 -6.23
N ILE A 60 -20.94 13.40 -5.03
CA ILE A 60 -20.50 12.25 -4.25
C ILE A 60 -21.71 11.62 -3.55
N PRO A 61 -22.00 10.32 -3.77
CA PRO A 61 -23.04 9.61 -3.05
C PRO A 61 -22.68 9.43 -1.57
N GLU A 62 -23.70 9.22 -0.71
CA GLU A 62 -23.46 8.92 0.71
C GLU A 62 -22.74 7.58 0.91
N ASP A 63 -23.12 6.55 0.14
CA ASP A 63 -22.41 5.27 0.13
C ASP A 63 -21.22 5.31 -0.83
N LEU A 64 -20.03 5.36 -0.25
CA LEU A 64 -18.77 5.40 -1.00
C LEU A 64 -18.25 4.01 -1.39
N SER A 65 -18.85 2.93 -0.89
CA SER A 65 -18.35 1.56 -1.07
C SER A 65 -18.29 1.15 -2.55
N GLU A 66 -19.19 1.70 -3.37
CA GLU A 66 -19.22 1.48 -4.82
C GLU A 66 -18.16 2.28 -5.59
N LEU A 67 -17.50 3.25 -4.93
CA LEU A 67 -16.48 4.09 -5.54
C LEU A 67 -15.05 3.60 -5.34
N GLU A 68 -14.75 2.83 -4.28
CA GLU A 68 -13.39 2.28 -4.04
C GLU A 68 -12.81 1.67 -5.33
N HIS A 69 -11.59 2.03 -5.71
CA HIS A 69 -10.92 1.51 -6.91
C HIS A 69 -11.65 1.74 -8.26
N ARG A 70 -12.68 2.60 -8.32
CA ARG A 70 -13.31 2.99 -9.60
C ARG A 70 -12.51 4.09 -10.29
N ARG A 71 -12.52 4.05 -11.61
CA ARG A 71 -12.10 5.17 -12.45
C ARG A 71 -13.23 6.17 -12.60
N LEU A 72 -12.97 7.43 -12.25
CA LEU A 72 -13.94 8.51 -12.32
C LEU A 72 -13.35 9.72 -13.05
N VAL A 73 -14.25 10.52 -13.61
CA VAL A 73 -13.95 11.85 -14.13
C VAL A 73 -14.63 12.87 -13.22
N VAL A 74 -13.87 13.82 -12.68
CA VAL A 74 -14.41 14.93 -11.87
C VAL A 74 -14.12 16.26 -12.55
N LYS A 75 -15.12 17.13 -12.55
CA LYS A 75 -15.03 18.50 -13.06
C LYS A 75 -15.15 19.48 -11.90
N GLY A 76 -14.22 20.43 -11.77
CA GLY A 76 -14.28 21.37 -10.65
C GLY A 76 -13.17 22.41 -10.61
N HIS A 77 -13.12 23.15 -9.49
CA HIS A 77 -12.14 24.20 -9.24
C HIS A 77 -11.28 23.85 -8.03
N TYR A 78 -9.96 24.00 -8.16
CA TYR A 78 -9.05 23.78 -7.03
C TYR A 78 -9.17 24.89 -6.00
N LEU A 79 -9.25 24.50 -4.72
CA LEU A 79 -9.10 25.39 -3.58
C LEU A 79 -7.61 25.61 -3.30
N ASN A 80 -6.97 26.41 -4.16
CA ASN A 80 -5.53 26.68 -4.18
C ASN A 80 -4.94 27.33 -2.90
N GLN A 81 -5.80 27.75 -1.98
CA GLN A 81 -5.47 28.27 -0.65
C GLN A 81 -5.24 27.17 0.39
N TYR A 82 -5.67 25.92 0.12
CA TYR A 82 -5.58 24.79 1.06
C TYR A 82 -4.68 23.62 0.58
N PRO A 83 -3.45 23.85 0.10
CA PRO A 83 -2.55 22.75 -0.25
C PRO A 83 -2.09 21.96 0.98
N ILE A 84 -2.14 20.63 0.87
CA ILE A 84 -1.69 19.68 1.89
C ILE A 84 -0.50 18.89 1.35
N TYR A 85 0.62 18.90 2.07
CA TYR A 85 1.80 18.09 1.80
C TYR A 85 1.82 16.90 2.75
N ILE A 86 1.81 15.69 2.20
CA ILE A 86 2.04 14.46 2.97
C ILE A 86 3.52 14.13 2.95
N ASP A 87 4.17 14.24 4.11
CA ASP A 87 5.60 14.07 4.29
C ASP A 87 6.06 12.60 4.21
N ASN A 88 7.36 12.43 4.00
CA ASN A 88 8.10 11.16 4.03
C ASN A 88 7.54 10.10 3.09
N LYS A 89 7.04 10.54 1.94
CA LYS A 89 6.65 9.64 0.85
C LYS A 89 7.89 9.35 0.01
N VAL A 90 8.17 8.05 -0.17
CA VAL A 90 9.33 7.57 -0.91
C VAL A 90 8.90 7.17 -2.32
N TYR A 91 9.57 7.72 -3.32
CA TYR A 91 9.40 7.34 -4.72
C TYR A 91 10.78 7.11 -5.34
N GLN A 92 10.99 5.91 -5.90
CA GLN A 92 12.26 5.49 -6.52
C GLN A 92 13.52 5.77 -5.67
N GLY A 93 13.43 5.50 -4.36
CA GLY A 93 14.54 5.69 -3.41
C GLY A 93 14.76 7.14 -2.95
N GLN A 94 13.97 8.09 -3.46
CA GLN A 94 14.04 9.49 -3.07
C GLN A 94 12.88 9.83 -2.12
N VAL A 95 13.18 10.61 -1.08
CA VAL A 95 12.17 11.12 -0.15
C VAL A 95 11.56 12.40 -0.72
N GLY A 96 10.26 12.55 -0.54
CA GLY A 96 9.51 13.71 -0.98
C GLY A 96 8.14 13.78 -0.35
N TYR A 97 7.27 14.51 -1.02
CA TYR A 97 5.93 14.83 -0.55
C TYR A 97 4.90 14.33 -1.56
N GLN A 98 3.79 13.79 -1.08
CA GLN A 98 2.57 13.75 -1.90
C GLN A 98 1.82 15.05 -1.71
N ILE A 99 1.35 15.64 -2.81
CA ILE A 99 0.61 16.89 -2.79
C ILE A 99 -0.87 16.55 -2.93
N VAL A 100 -1.66 16.96 -1.95
CA VAL A 100 -3.11 16.86 -1.98
C VAL A 100 -3.71 18.26 -2.02
N LEU A 101 -4.61 18.47 -2.98
CA LEU A 101 -5.28 19.74 -3.18
C LEU A 101 -6.79 19.51 -3.19
N PRO A 102 -7.56 20.18 -2.31
CA PRO A 102 -9.01 20.10 -2.36
C PRO A 102 -9.54 20.68 -3.67
N LEU A 103 -10.56 20.04 -4.22
CA LEU A 103 -11.27 20.46 -5.43
C LEU A 103 -12.76 20.53 -5.09
N GLN A 104 -13.34 21.71 -5.27
CA GLN A 104 -14.79 21.87 -5.22
C GLN A 104 -15.38 21.38 -6.54
N ILE A 105 -16.33 20.45 -6.48
CA ILE A 105 -17.03 19.93 -7.67
C ILE A 105 -17.85 21.07 -8.28
N SER A 106 -17.91 21.11 -9.62
CA SER A 106 -18.70 22.12 -10.34
C SER A 106 -20.17 22.02 -9.94
N ASP A 107 -20.83 23.15 -9.76
CA ASP A 107 -22.27 23.23 -9.41
C ASP A 107 -22.65 22.51 -8.09
N SER A 108 -21.68 22.28 -7.20
CA SER A 108 -21.87 21.60 -5.90
C SER A 108 -21.05 22.25 -4.77
N GLU A 109 -21.49 22.06 -3.53
CA GLU A 109 -20.74 22.43 -2.32
C GLU A 109 -19.79 21.32 -1.85
N GLN A 110 -19.82 20.16 -2.52
CA GLN A 110 -18.97 19.02 -2.19
C GLN A 110 -17.53 19.25 -2.63
N VAL A 111 -16.61 18.86 -1.76
CA VAL A 111 -15.17 18.99 -1.94
C VAL A 111 -14.56 17.60 -1.95
N ILE A 112 -13.71 17.32 -2.95
CA ILE A 112 -12.94 16.09 -3.05
C ILE A 112 -11.46 16.41 -2.85
N LEU A 113 -10.76 15.55 -2.10
CA LEU A 113 -9.31 15.65 -1.95
C LEU A 113 -8.61 15.00 -3.15
N ILE A 114 -7.96 15.83 -3.98
CA ILE A 114 -7.23 15.35 -5.16
C ILE A 114 -5.76 15.13 -4.77
N ASN A 115 -5.30 13.89 -4.77
CA ASN A 115 -3.88 13.59 -4.74
C ASN A 115 -3.28 13.86 -6.13
N ARG A 116 -2.54 14.97 -6.21
CA ARG A 116 -1.89 15.49 -7.40
C ARG A 116 -0.62 14.73 -7.76
N GLY A 117 -0.08 13.90 -6.87
CA GLY A 117 1.14 13.14 -7.11
C GLY A 117 2.26 13.49 -6.15
N TRP A 118 3.43 12.89 -6.43
CA TRP A 118 4.63 13.01 -5.64
C TRP A 118 5.59 14.03 -6.23
N LEU A 119 6.24 14.80 -5.36
CA LEU A 119 7.30 15.74 -5.69
C LEU A 119 8.49 15.52 -4.74
N LYS A 120 9.71 15.59 -5.28
CA LYS A 120 10.94 15.41 -4.52
C LYS A 120 11.06 16.49 -3.44
N ALA A 121 11.54 16.12 -2.25
CA ALA A 121 11.88 17.11 -1.24
C ALA A 121 13.03 18.00 -1.74
N THR A 122 13.00 19.27 -1.35
CA THR A 122 14.15 20.16 -1.57
C THR A 122 15.29 19.78 -0.61
N GLU A 123 16.49 20.30 -0.86
CA GLU A 123 17.65 20.12 0.04
C GLU A 123 17.37 20.58 1.48
N SER A 124 16.41 21.50 1.65
CA SER A 124 16.03 22.05 2.95
C SER A 124 14.59 21.74 3.30
N ARG A 125 14.38 20.92 4.34
CA ARG A 125 13.04 20.56 4.84
C ARG A 125 12.20 21.75 5.31
N SER A 126 12.81 22.92 5.55
CA SER A 126 12.09 24.15 5.88
C SER A 126 11.48 24.85 4.66
N ARG A 127 11.79 24.41 3.43
CA ARG A 127 11.21 24.94 2.19
C ARG A 127 10.46 23.84 1.45
N LEU A 128 9.13 23.94 1.45
CA LEU A 128 8.28 23.06 0.67
C LEU A 128 8.48 23.31 -0.83
N PRO A 129 8.48 22.25 -1.66
CA PRO A 129 8.64 22.40 -3.09
C PRO A 129 7.38 23.02 -3.69
N GLU A 130 7.54 23.94 -4.63
CA GLU A 130 6.41 24.61 -5.29
C GLU A 130 5.84 23.75 -6.43
N PHE A 131 4.57 23.97 -6.74
CA PHE A 131 3.87 23.36 -7.87
C PHE A 131 2.99 24.39 -8.57
N THR A 132 2.70 24.18 -9.84
CA THR A 132 1.87 25.08 -10.65
C THR A 132 0.42 25.08 -10.16
N LYS A 133 -0.06 26.23 -9.69
CA LYS A 133 -1.47 26.42 -9.31
C LYS A 133 -2.34 26.65 -10.55
N ILE A 134 -3.37 25.83 -10.72
CA ILE A 134 -4.35 25.97 -11.80
C ILE A 134 -5.54 26.76 -11.26
N LYS A 135 -5.83 27.91 -11.88
CA LYS A 135 -6.90 28.83 -11.44
C LYS A 135 -8.20 28.70 -12.23
N THR A 136 -8.19 27.94 -13.32
CA THR A 136 -9.35 27.66 -14.14
C THR A 136 -10.04 26.38 -13.67
N GLU A 137 -11.26 26.18 -14.15
CA GLU A 137 -11.94 24.89 -14.07
C GLU A 137 -11.06 23.79 -14.70
N VAL A 138 -11.11 22.60 -14.11
CA VAL A 138 -10.38 21.42 -14.58
C VAL A 138 -11.30 20.23 -14.73
N LEU A 139 -10.96 19.38 -15.70
CA LEU A 139 -11.53 18.05 -15.86
C LEU A 139 -10.42 17.03 -15.54
N LEU A 140 -10.64 16.18 -14.55
CA LEU A 140 -9.63 15.27 -14.01
C LEU A 140 -10.09 13.83 -14.13
N ASN A 141 -9.24 12.98 -14.70
CA ASN A 141 -9.36 11.53 -14.65
C ASN A 141 -8.52 10.99 -13.49
N GLY A 142 -8.97 9.89 -12.90
CA GLY A 142 -8.26 9.27 -11.79
C GLY A 142 -9.02 8.12 -11.16
N VAL A 143 -8.46 7.62 -10.05
CA VAL A 143 -8.96 6.47 -9.32
C VAL A 143 -9.32 6.87 -7.90
N VAL A 144 -10.48 6.43 -7.42
CA VAL A 144 -10.85 6.64 -6.02
C VAL A 144 -10.13 5.64 -5.11
N LYS A 145 -9.68 6.14 -3.97
CA LYS A 145 -9.18 5.36 -2.84
C LYS A 145 -9.94 5.81 -1.59
N LEU A 146 -10.65 4.91 -0.92
CA LEU A 146 -11.22 5.24 0.39
C LEU A 146 -10.16 5.06 1.48
N ASN A 147 -10.33 5.81 2.55
CA ASN A 147 -9.60 5.76 3.82
C ASN A 147 -8.42 4.79 3.88
N SER A 148 -7.20 5.30 3.70
CA SER A 148 -6.00 4.62 4.17
C SER A 148 -5.55 5.23 5.49
N LYS A 149 -5.98 4.64 6.61
CA LYS A 149 -5.07 4.58 7.77
C LYS A 149 -3.90 3.71 7.32
N ASP A 150 -2.88 4.32 6.73
CA ASP A 150 -1.61 3.62 6.47
C ASP A 150 -1.16 3.08 7.84
N VAL A 151 -1.10 1.74 8.00
CA VAL A 151 -0.90 1.01 9.28
C VAL A 151 0.36 1.45 10.06
N ALA A 152 1.23 2.27 9.47
CA ALA A 152 2.39 2.90 10.10
C ALA A 152 2.10 4.21 10.85
N SER A 153 0.86 4.70 10.92
CA SER A 153 0.49 5.98 11.54
C SER A 153 0.25 5.89 13.05
N LEU A 154 1.24 5.40 13.81
CA LEU A 154 1.29 5.54 15.27
C LEU A 154 1.90 6.90 15.61
N GLY A 155 1.06 7.91 15.82
CA GLY A 155 1.48 9.21 16.35
C GLY A 155 0.32 10.20 16.48
N SER A 156 0.25 10.89 17.62
CA SER A 156 -0.62 12.05 17.81
C SER A 156 0.06 13.28 17.17
N GLY A 157 -0.38 13.70 15.97
CA GLY A 157 0.28 14.85 15.32
C GLY A 157 -0.30 15.33 14.00
N ASN A 158 -1.46 14.84 13.57
CA ASN A 158 -2.17 15.42 12.43
C ASN A 158 -2.95 16.64 12.93
N ARG A 159 -2.30 17.81 13.02
CA ARG A 159 -2.99 19.07 13.18
C ARG A 159 -2.78 19.88 11.90
N LEU A 160 -3.84 20.05 11.12
CA LEU A 160 -3.94 21.25 10.32
C LEU A 160 -4.03 22.42 11.31
N GLY A 161 -3.06 23.34 11.24
CA GLY A 161 -3.20 24.64 11.88
C GLY A 161 -3.94 25.59 10.94
N ASN A 162 -4.02 26.87 11.32
CA ASN A 162 -4.48 27.92 10.41
C ASN A 162 -3.42 28.32 9.36
N ASP A 163 -2.22 27.74 9.44
CA ASP A 163 -1.09 28.06 8.57
C ASP A 163 -1.05 27.12 7.36
N TRP A 164 -1.36 27.68 6.19
CA TRP A 164 -1.28 27.00 4.90
C TRP A 164 0.00 27.38 4.15
N PRO A 165 0.64 26.47 3.39
CA PRO A 165 0.30 25.04 3.18
C PRO A 165 0.41 24.18 4.44
N ALA A 166 -0.45 23.18 4.55
CA ALA A 166 -0.37 22.20 5.63
C ALA A 166 0.69 21.13 5.35
N LEU A 167 1.36 20.67 6.40
CA LEU A 167 2.31 19.56 6.35
C LEU A 167 1.88 18.46 7.32
N VAL A 168 1.50 17.31 6.77
CA VAL A 168 0.92 16.18 7.51
C VAL A 168 1.69 14.90 7.21
N ARG A 169 1.49 13.86 8.02
CA ARG A 169 2.09 12.52 7.77
C ARG A 169 1.12 11.57 7.08
N TRP A 170 -0.17 11.77 7.29
CA TRP A 170 -1.27 11.07 6.63
C TRP A 170 -2.45 12.04 6.47
N ILE A 171 -3.44 11.62 5.71
CA ILE A 171 -4.68 12.37 5.56
C ILE A 171 -5.81 11.48 6.06
N ASP A 172 -6.62 12.03 6.95
CA ASP A 172 -7.92 11.50 7.30
C ASP A 172 -8.97 12.54 6.86
N PRO A 173 -9.72 12.29 5.77
CA PRO A 173 -10.71 13.24 5.27
C PRO A 173 -11.70 13.72 6.34
N VAL A 174 -12.03 12.87 7.32
CA VAL A 174 -12.96 13.19 8.41
C VAL A 174 -12.38 14.23 9.37
N GLU A 175 -11.05 14.26 9.55
CA GLU A 175 -10.38 15.25 10.38
C GLU A 175 -10.28 16.62 9.69
N LEU A 176 -10.29 16.66 8.35
CA LEU A 176 -10.06 17.89 7.57
C LEU A 176 -11.30 18.75 7.38
N ASP A 177 -12.51 18.21 7.59
CA ASP A 177 -13.79 18.87 7.32
C ASP A 177 -13.98 20.18 8.10
N ARG A 178 -13.22 20.37 9.19
CA ARG A 178 -13.27 21.58 10.02
C ARG A 178 -12.42 22.73 9.50
N ASP A 179 -11.43 22.45 8.66
CA ASP A 179 -10.36 23.40 8.31
C ASP A 179 -10.44 23.89 6.86
N ILE A 180 -11.19 23.19 6.00
CA ILE A 180 -11.43 23.54 4.60
C ILE A 180 -12.94 23.79 4.40
N PRO A 181 -13.35 24.91 3.79
CA PRO A 181 -14.76 25.19 3.53
C PRO A 181 -15.35 24.23 2.52
N GLY A 182 -16.63 23.91 2.71
CA GLY A 182 -17.40 22.96 1.89
C GLY A 182 -17.62 21.64 2.62
N ASN A 183 -18.29 20.70 1.95
CA ASN A 183 -18.55 19.37 2.49
C ASN A 183 -17.48 18.40 1.96
N ILE A 184 -16.50 18.04 2.80
CA ILE A 184 -15.40 17.17 2.36
C ILE A 184 -15.87 15.72 2.27
N ALA A 185 -15.86 15.19 1.05
CA ALA A 185 -16.09 13.77 0.82
C ALA A 185 -15.02 12.92 1.51
N SER A 186 -15.44 11.84 2.17
CA SER A 186 -14.55 10.91 2.88
C SER A 186 -13.78 9.95 1.95
N LEU A 187 -13.16 10.50 0.90
CA LEU A 187 -12.38 9.78 -0.10
C LEU A 187 -11.19 10.61 -0.60
N VAL A 188 -10.22 9.92 -1.19
CA VAL A 188 -9.11 10.56 -1.91
C VAL A 188 -9.17 10.16 -3.37
N PHE A 189 -9.13 11.14 -4.26
CA PHE A 189 -9.04 10.95 -5.71
C PHE A 189 -7.58 10.95 -6.13
N LEU A 190 -7.09 9.84 -6.65
CA LEU A 190 -5.74 9.70 -7.16
C LEU A 190 -5.72 10.10 -8.62
N GLN A 191 -5.21 11.28 -8.91
CA GLN A 191 -5.19 11.81 -10.28
C GLN A 191 -4.38 10.92 -11.21
N ASP A 192 -4.82 10.75 -12.45
CA ASP A 192 -4.04 10.07 -13.49
C ASP A 192 -2.80 10.89 -13.90
N PRO A 193 -1.76 10.24 -14.47
CA PRO A 193 -0.55 10.89 -14.95
C PRO A 193 -0.80 12.10 -15.87
N VAL A 194 -0.23 13.26 -15.49
CA VAL A 194 -0.18 14.46 -16.34
C VAL A 194 1.30 14.75 -16.64
N PRO A 195 1.76 14.68 -17.90
CA PRO A 195 3.18 14.84 -18.23
C PRO A 195 3.75 16.23 -17.93
N GLU A 196 2.91 17.26 -17.94
CA GLU A 196 3.31 18.66 -18.08
C GLU A 196 3.65 19.36 -16.75
N ASP A 197 3.30 18.78 -15.60
CA ASP A 197 3.41 19.45 -14.29
C ASP A 197 4.53 18.93 -13.38
N GLY A 198 5.30 17.94 -13.84
CA GLY A 198 6.43 17.36 -13.11
C GLY A 198 6.06 16.45 -11.93
N LEU A 199 4.78 16.27 -11.61
CA LEU A 199 4.33 15.45 -10.49
C LEU A 199 4.25 13.96 -10.87
N LYS A 200 4.80 13.09 -10.00
CA LYS A 200 4.84 11.64 -10.24
C LYS A 200 3.60 10.96 -9.68
N ARG A 201 2.86 10.23 -10.53
CA ARG A 201 1.56 9.62 -10.21
C ARG A 201 1.54 8.10 -10.40
N GLU A 202 2.63 7.44 -10.04
CA GLU A 202 2.71 5.97 -10.03
C GLU A 202 2.16 5.44 -8.70
N TRP A 203 0.85 5.26 -8.66
CA TRP A 203 0.16 4.82 -7.45
C TRP A 203 0.50 3.37 -7.10
N LYS A 204 1.23 3.16 -6.01
CA LYS A 204 1.47 1.83 -5.44
C LYS A 204 0.34 1.48 -4.48
N PHE A 205 -0.49 0.55 -4.90
CA PHE A 205 -1.63 0.10 -4.11
C PHE A 205 -1.33 -1.06 -3.19
N ILE A 206 -0.27 -1.82 -3.49
CA ILE A 206 0.23 -2.88 -2.64
C ILE A 206 1.73 -2.66 -2.42
N ASN A 207 2.14 -2.62 -1.15
CA ASN A 207 3.52 -2.38 -0.76
C ASN A 207 4.47 -3.54 -1.06
N SER A 208 3.95 -4.77 -1.09
CA SER A 208 4.72 -5.98 -1.38
C SER A 208 3.88 -6.97 -2.18
N PRO A 209 4.33 -7.38 -3.37
CA PRO A 209 3.54 -8.21 -4.27
C PRO A 209 3.45 -9.67 -3.75
N PRO A 210 2.44 -10.46 -4.17
CA PRO A 210 2.23 -11.84 -3.72
C PRO A 210 3.45 -12.76 -3.90
N GLU A 211 4.22 -12.55 -4.97
CA GLU A 211 5.39 -13.36 -5.35
C GLU A 211 6.48 -13.34 -4.27
N LYS A 212 6.56 -12.25 -3.49
CA LYS A 212 7.48 -12.17 -2.36
C LYS A 212 7.10 -13.19 -1.28
N ASN A 213 5.82 -13.32 -0.97
CA ASN A 213 5.32 -14.30 -0.02
C ASN A 213 5.50 -15.74 -0.55
N ILE A 214 5.29 -15.97 -1.85
CA ILE A 214 5.59 -17.26 -2.50
C ILE A 214 7.09 -17.62 -2.36
N SER A 215 7.97 -16.64 -2.59
CA SER A 215 9.42 -16.83 -2.43
C SER A 215 9.79 -17.21 -0.99
N TYR A 216 9.18 -16.56 0.01
CA TYR A 216 9.37 -16.95 1.40
C TYR A 216 8.79 -18.33 1.72
N ALA A 217 7.64 -18.71 1.16
CA ALA A 217 7.08 -20.05 1.33
C ALA A 217 8.07 -21.12 0.84
N MET A 218 8.67 -20.93 -0.34
CA MET A 218 9.71 -21.82 -0.86
C MET A 218 10.92 -21.90 0.07
N GLN A 219 11.35 -20.79 0.67
CA GLN A 219 12.44 -20.79 1.66
C GLN A 219 12.08 -21.63 2.88
N TRP A 220 10.88 -21.46 3.45
CA TRP A 220 10.44 -22.24 4.62
C TRP A 220 10.34 -23.73 4.34
N PHE A 221 9.77 -24.12 3.19
CA PHE A 221 9.71 -25.52 2.79
C PHE A 221 11.09 -26.10 2.47
N SER A 222 12.01 -25.32 1.91
CA SER A 222 13.39 -25.74 1.65
C SER A 222 14.14 -25.99 2.96
N LEU A 223 13.95 -25.12 3.96
CA LEU A 223 14.51 -25.32 5.31
C LEU A 223 13.92 -26.56 5.98
N ALA A 224 12.61 -26.81 5.82
CA ALA A 224 11.97 -28.02 6.33
C ALA A 224 12.55 -29.29 5.66
N GLY A 225 12.72 -29.27 4.33
CA GLY A 225 13.36 -30.35 3.59
C GLY A 225 14.82 -30.58 4.00
N LEU A 226 15.59 -29.50 4.16
CA LEU A 226 16.98 -29.57 4.62
C LEU A 226 17.09 -30.15 6.04
N LEU A 227 16.20 -29.75 6.95
CA LEU A 227 16.13 -30.30 8.31
C LEU A 227 15.90 -31.81 8.28
N LEU A 228 14.98 -32.29 7.42
CA LEU A 228 14.73 -33.73 7.24
C LEU A 228 15.94 -34.46 6.67
N ILE A 229 16.63 -33.88 5.67
CA ILE A 229 17.85 -34.45 5.10
C ILE A 229 18.93 -34.57 6.18
N ILE A 230 19.18 -33.50 6.94
CA ILE A 230 20.16 -33.49 8.04
C ILE A 230 19.79 -34.55 9.07
N TYR A 231 18.51 -34.61 9.47
CA TYR A 231 18.03 -35.61 10.42
C TYR A 231 18.29 -37.05 9.92
N ILE A 232 18.03 -37.35 8.66
CA ILE A 232 18.30 -38.66 8.07
C ILE A 232 19.80 -38.96 8.07
N VAL A 233 20.63 -38.03 7.58
CA VAL A 233 22.09 -38.21 7.45
C VAL A 233 22.75 -38.43 8.80
N VAL A 234 22.45 -37.58 9.80
CA VAL A 234 23.05 -37.67 11.14
C VAL A 234 22.67 -38.97 11.85
N ASN A 235 21.46 -39.48 11.61
CA ASN A 235 20.97 -40.70 12.25
C ASN A 235 21.21 -41.96 11.41
N THR A 236 21.94 -41.86 10.29
CA THR A 236 22.26 -43.01 9.44
C THR A 236 23.75 -43.30 9.47
N LYS A 237 24.13 -44.50 9.91
CA LYS A 237 25.53 -44.98 9.86
C LYS A 237 25.70 -45.99 8.73
N ARG A 238 26.81 -45.88 7.98
CA ARG A 238 27.22 -46.93 7.04
C ARG A 238 27.71 -48.13 7.84
N LEU A 239 27.18 -49.31 7.54
CA LEU A 239 27.70 -50.56 8.06
C LEU A 239 29.05 -50.81 7.36
N SER A 240 30.14 -50.84 8.13
CA SER A 240 31.40 -51.40 7.63
C SER A 240 31.14 -52.86 7.26
N LYS A 241 31.70 -53.30 6.12
CA LYS A 241 31.87 -54.73 5.86
C LYS A 241 32.76 -55.34 6.95
#